data_AF-A0A959C2R4-F1
#
_entry.id   AF-A0A959C2R4-F1
#
_cell.length_a   1.000
_cell.length_b   1.000
_cell.length_c   1.000
_cell.angle_alpha   90.00
_cell.angle_beta   90.00
_cell.angle_gamma   90.00
#
_symmetry.space_group_name_H-M   'P 1'
#
loop_
_entity.id
_entity.type
_entity.pdbx_description
1 polymer ?
#
loop_
_entity_poly.entity_id
_entity_poly.type
_entity_poly.pdbx_seq_one_letter_code
_entity_poly.pdbx_strand_id
1 'polypeptide(L)'
;MYGLRPQLRQLQRKVDDAYLYYHFAKLADDEAVAQQFRQYSAIRRSQAESLLLSLKKMYSPPPKMPPPSWRAWLLVRIARLLGYRLAHWLSRIRPPEE
;
A
#
# COMPACT_ATOMS: atom_id res chain seq x y z
N MET A 1 -12.37 9.53 21.34
CA MET A 1 -12.90 8.79 20.18
C MET A 1 -12.04 9.09 18.97
N TYR A 2 -11.34 8.11 18.40
CA TYR A 2 -10.58 8.34 17.15
C TYR A 2 -11.55 8.36 15.96
N GLY A 3 -11.55 9.41 15.14
CA GLY A 3 -12.49 9.56 14.03
C GLY A 3 -12.17 8.67 12.82
N LEU A 4 -13.21 8.23 12.08
CA LEU A 4 -13.16 7.29 10.94
C LEU A 4 -12.13 7.67 9.85
N ARG A 5 -12.00 8.96 9.55
CA ARG A 5 -11.18 9.46 8.43
C ARG A 5 -9.69 9.08 8.56
N PRO A 6 -9.02 9.34 9.70
CA PRO A 6 -7.66 8.83 9.96
C PRO A 6 -7.47 7.34 9.72
N GLN A 7 -8.42 6.48 10.13
CA GLN A 7 -8.25 5.04 9.93
C GLN A 7 -8.46 4.64 8.47
N LEU A 8 -9.38 5.28 7.73
CA LEU A 8 -9.53 5.05 6.30
C LEU A 8 -8.27 5.47 5.53
N ARG A 9 -7.61 6.57 5.92
CA ARG A 9 -6.30 6.96 5.35
C ARG A 9 -5.21 5.91 5.64
N GLN A 10 -5.15 5.41 6.87
CA GLN A 10 -4.22 4.32 7.21
C GLN A 10 -4.52 3.04 6.43
N LEU A 11 -5.80 2.72 6.20
CA LEU A 11 -6.22 1.58 5.39
C LEU A 11 -5.76 1.75 3.94
N GLN A 12 -6.01 2.92 3.33
CA GLN A 12 -5.54 3.24 1.98
C GLN A 12 -4.02 3.08 1.88
N ARG A 13 -3.27 3.62 2.86
CA ARG A 13 -1.82 3.51 2.90
C ARG A 13 -1.34 2.06 2.88
N LYS A 14 -1.97 1.19 3.66
CA LYS A 14 -1.60 -0.23 3.70
C LYS A 14 -1.92 -0.95 2.39
N VAL A 15 -3.05 -0.62 1.76
CA VAL A 15 -3.41 -1.14 0.43
C VAL A 15 -2.41 -0.69 -0.63
N ASP A 16 -2.06 0.60 -0.66
CA ASP A 16 -1.10 1.15 -1.61
C ASP A 16 0.29 0.52 -1.44
N ASP A 17 0.78 0.40 -0.20
CA ASP A 17 2.07 -0.22 0.08
C ASP A 17 2.09 -1.69 -0.36
N ALA A 18 1.01 -2.45 -0.08
CA ALA A 18 0.90 -3.84 -0.51
C ALA A 18 0.94 -3.96 -2.05
N TYR A 19 0.18 -3.13 -2.74
CA TYR A 19 0.14 -3.08 -4.20
C TYR A 19 1.51 -2.74 -4.80
N LEU A 20 2.19 -1.73 -4.26
CA LEU A 20 3.51 -1.31 -4.73
C LEU A 20 4.56 -2.40 -4.52
N TYR A 21 4.65 -2.97 -3.33
CA TYR A 21 5.62 -4.03 -3.06
C TYR A 21 5.39 -5.27 -3.92
N TYR A 22 4.13 -5.65 -4.14
CA TYR A 22 3.81 -6.73 -5.08
C TYR A 22 4.36 -6.46 -6.49
N HIS A 23 4.22 -5.24 -7.00
CA HIS A 23 4.72 -4.88 -8.32
C HIS A 23 6.24 -4.68 -8.36
N PHE A 24 6.85 -4.14 -7.31
CA PHE A 24 8.30 -4.02 -7.21
C PHE A 24 8.97 -5.40 -7.17
N ALA A 25 8.37 -6.37 -6.48
CA ALA A 25 8.86 -7.75 -6.46
C ALA A 25 8.94 -8.39 -7.85
N LYS A 26 8.05 -8.00 -8.78
CA LYS A 26 8.05 -8.50 -10.16
C LYS A 26 9.07 -7.82 -11.06
N LEU A 27 9.55 -6.66 -10.65
CA LEU A 27 10.49 -5.82 -11.41
C LEU A 27 11.91 -5.88 -10.84
N ALA A 28 12.09 -6.54 -9.70
CA ALA A 28 13.39 -6.66 -9.05
C ALA A 28 14.27 -7.66 -9.82
N ASP A 29 15.49 -7.23 -10.16
CA ASP A 29 16.48 -8.07 -10.86
C ASP A 29 17.13 -9.11 -9.94
N ASP A 30 17.16 -8.82 -8.63
CA ASP A 30 17.71 -9.68 -7.59
C ASP A 30 16.57 -10.45 -6.90
N GLU A 31 16.61 -11.78 -6.92
CA GLU A 31 15.58 -12.62 -6.31
C GLU A 31 15.50 -12.45 -4.78
N ALA A 32 16.60 -12.15 -4.09
CA ALA A 32 16.56 -11.85 -2.66
C ALA A 32 15.76 -10.57 -2.40
N VAL A 33 15.95 -9.54 -3.23
CA VAL A 33 15.17 -8.29 -3.17
C VAL A 33 13.70 -8.57 -3.54
N ALA A 34 13.44 -9.39 -4.55
CA ALA A 34 12.09 -9.79 -4.94
C ALA A 34 11.37 -10.48 -3.77
N GLN A 35 12.03 -11.40 -3.06
CA GLN A 35 11.46 -12.09 -1.91
C GLN A 35 11.17 -11.13 -0.75
N GLN A 36 12.05 -10.19 -0.45
CA GLN A 36 11.79 -9.15 0.56
C GLN A 36 10.52 -8.34 0.21
N PHE A 37 10.36 -7.93 -1.04
CA PHE A 37 9.16 -7.22 -1.46
C PHE A 37 7.90 -8.10 -1.39
N ARG A 38 7.96 -9.39 -1.74
CA ARG A 38 6.83 -10.33 -1.56
C ARG A 38 6.42 -10.42 -0.08
N GLN A 39 7.39 -10.54 0.83
CA GLN A 39 7.15 -10.56 2.27
C GLN A 39 6.49 -9.24 2.74
N TYR A 40 7.02 -8.09 2.34
CA TYR A 40 6.45 -6.79 2.71
C TYR A 40 5.04 -6.58 2.16
N SER A 41 4.78 -7.03 0.93
CA SER A 41 3.44 -7.03 0.34
C SER A 41 2.46 -7.83 1.20
N ALA A 42 2.83 -9.05 1.60
CA ALA A 42 1.99 -9.91 2.43
C ALA A 42 1.72 -9.29 3.80
N ILE A 43 2.74 -8.71 4.45
CA ILE A 43 2.60 -8.02 5.74
C ILE A 43 1.64 -6.84 5.63
N ARG A 44 1.80 -5.98 4.62
CA ARG A 44 0.94 -4.80 4.44
C ARG A 44 -0.50 -5.18 4.14
N ARG A 45 -0.72 -6.22 3.34
CA ARG A 45 -2.05 -6.76 3.07
C ARG A 45 -2.72 -7.28 4.34
N SER A 46 -2.02 -8.09 5.13
CA SER A 46 -2.54 -8.61 6.41
C SER A 46 -2.90 -7.48 7.39
N GLN A 47 -2.07 -6.43 7.44
CA GLN A 47 -2.38 -5.24 8.24
C GLN A 47 -3.61 -4.47 7.74
N ALA A 48 -3.83 -4.39 6.42
CA ALA A 48 -5.01 -3.76 5.84
C ALA A 48 -6.28 -4.55 6.16
N GLU A 49 -6.24 -5.88 6.02
CA GLU A 49 -7.34 -6.79 6.35
C GLU A 49 -7.71 -6.71 7.84
N SER A 50 -6.72 -6.70 8.73
CA SER A 50 -6.92 -6.56 10.18
C SER A 50 -7.55 -5.22 10.57
N LEU A 51 -7.09 -4.13 9.97
CA LEU A 51 -7.66 -2.80 10.19
C LEU A 51 -9.10 -2.70 9.65
N LEU A 52 -9.36 -3.24 8.46
CA LEU A 52 -10.71 -3.27 7.92
C LEU A 52 -11.67 -4.06 8.82
N LEU A 53 -11.22 -5.20 9.35
CA LEU A 53 -12.03 -6.01 10.27
C LEU A 53 -12.39 -5.23 11.54
N SER A 54 -11.46 -4.47 12.12
CA SER A 54 -11.75 -3.65 13.29
C SER A 54 -12.72 -2.50 12.96
N LEU A 55 -12.56 -1.85 11.80
CA LEU A 55 -13.45 -0.78 11.37
C LEU A 55 -14.88 -1.26 11.11
N LYS A 56 -15.05 -2.45 10.52
CA LYS A 56 -16.38 -3.04 10.32
C LYS A 56 -17.14 -3.29 11.62
N LYS A 57 -16.44 -3.49 12.74
CA LYS A 57 -17.06 -3.66 14.06
C LYS A 57 -17.44 -2.32 14.71
N MET A 58 -16.76 -1.23 14.35
CA MET A 58 -16.90 0.08 14.99
C MET A 58 -17.86 1.02 14.27
N TYR A 59 -18.12 0.80 12.98
CA TYR A 59 -18.85 1.75 12.14
C TYR A 59 -20.00 1.10 11.37
N SER A 60 -21.12 1.82 11.31
CA SER A 60 -22.28 1.49 10.47
C SER A 60 -22.59 2.70 9.57
N PRO A 61 -22.63 2.54 8.23
CA PRO A 61 -22.41 1.30 7.49
C PRO A 61 -20.94 0.83 7.55
N PRO A 62 -20.69 -0.49 7.44
CA PRO A 62 -19.34 -1.04 7.50
C PRO A 62 -18.52 -0.60 6.30
N PRO A 63 -17.29 -0.07 6.50
CA PRO A 63 -16.41 0.30 5.40
C PRO A 63 -15.96 -0.93 4.61
N LYS A 64 -15.54 -0.69 3.36
CA LYS A 64 -15.01 -1.70 2.43
C LYS A 64 -13.51 -1.49 2.21
N MET A 65 -12.82 -2.53 1.73
CA MET A 65 -11.43 -2.40 1.30
C MET A 65 -11.36 -1.41 0.14
N PRO A 66 -10.55 -0.34 0.22
CA PRO A 66 -10.38 0.53 -0.91
C PRO A 66 -9.53 -0.15 -2.00
N PRO A 67 -9.68 0.24 -3.27
CA PRO A 67 -8.72 -0.11 -4.31
C PRO A 67 -7.37 0.61 -4.08
N PRO A 68 -6.28 0.19 -4.74
CA PRO A 68 -5.05 0.98 -4.79
C PRO A 68 -5.31 2.38 -5.33
N SER A 69 -4.66 3.39 -4.76
CA SER A 69 -4.83 4.77 -5.16
C SER A 69 -4.25 5.04 -6.56
N TRP A 70 -4.70 6.13 -7.20
CA TRP A 70 -4.11 6.64 -8.44
C TRP A 70 -2.59 6.84 -8.31
N ARG A 71 -2.13 7.32 -7.14
CA ARG A 71 -0.71 7.51 -6.87
C ARG A 71 0.04 6.17 -6.89
N ALA A 72 -0.52 5.12 -6.30
CA ALA A 72 0.08 3.79 -6.33
C ALA A 72 0.16 3.24 -7.78
N TRP A 73 -0.90 3.44 -8.57
CA TRP A 73 -0.92 3.13 -10.00
C TRP A 73 0.17 3.86 -10.79
N LEU A 74 0.30 5.18 -10.58
CA LEU A 74 1.32 6.00 -11.23
C LEU A 74 2.73 5.53 -10.88
N LEU A 75 2.99 5.21 -9.61
CA LEU A 75 4.29 4.71 -9.15
C LEU A 75 4.62 3.34 -9.76
N VAL A 76 3.64 2.45 -9.97
CA VAL A 76 3.87 1.20 -10.72
C VAL A 76 4.24 1.50 -12.18
N ARG A 77 3.62 2.50 -12.80
CA ARG A 77 3.96 2.90 -14.16
C ARG A 77 5.39 3.48 -14.24
N ILE A 78 5.77 4.31 -13.27
CA ILE A 78 7.16 4.80 -13.12
C ILE A 78 8.11 3.62 -12.92
N ALA A 79 7.76 2.64 -12.08
CA ALA A 79 8.60 1.47 -11.82
C ALA A 79 8.89 0.66 -13.10
N ARG A 80 7.87 0.51 -13.95
CA ARG A 80 8.00 -0.23 -15.21
C ARG A 80 8.84 0.52 -16.25
N LEU A 81 8.79 1.85 -16.26
CA LEU A 81 9.46 2.67 -17.28
C LEU A 81 10.87 3.10 -16.87
N LEU A 82 11.07 3.41 -15.60
CA LEU A 82 12.28 4.06 -15.06
C LEU A 82 12.96 3.21 -13.97
N GLY A 83 12.46 1.99 -13.73
CA GLY A 83 12.99 1.07 -12.73
C GLY A 83 12.32 1.19 -11.35
N TYR A 84 12.19 0.05 -10.68
CA TYR A 84 11.52 -0.04 -9.37
C TYR A 84 12.24 0.73 -8.27
N ARG A 85 13.56 0.95 -8.36
CA ARG A 85 14.33 1.71 -7.37
C ARG A 85 13.89 3.17 -7.31
N LEU A 86 13.70 3.83 -8.47
CA LEU A 86 13.20 5.20 -8.53
C LEU A 86 11.77 5.29 -7.98
N ALA A 87 10.90 4.37 -8.40
CA ALA A 87 9.53 4.33 -7.91
C ALA A 87 9.45 4.07 -6.40
N HIS A 88 10.29 3.18 -5.87
CA HIS A 88 10.36 2.91 -4.44
C HIS A 88 10.86 4.14 -3.66
N TRP A 89 11.87 4.85 -4.16
CA TRP A 89 12.32 6.12 -3.57
C TRP A 89 11.19 7.17 -3.56
N LEU A 90 10.49 7.36 -4.68
CA LEU A 90 9.34 8.28 -4.78
C LEU A 90 8.17 7.88 -3.87
N SER A 91 7.95 6.59 -3.65
CA SER A 91 6.90 6.12 -2.72
C SER A 91 7.16 6.53 -1.27
N ARG A 92 8.43 6.78 -0.90
CA ARG A 92 8.84 7.23 0.44
C ARG A 92 8.63 8.73 0.64
N ILE A 93 8.70 9.52 -0.43
CA ILE A 93 8.43 10.97 -0.38
C ILE A 93 6.92 11.19 -0.39
N ARG A 94 6.30 11.17 0.79
CA ARG A 94 4.89 11.55 0.92
C ARG A 94 4.77 13.04 1.24
N PRO A 95 3.81 13.75 0.61
CA PRO A 95 3.46 15.08 1.06
C PRO A 95 3.03 15.02 2.54
N PRO A 96 3.20 16.10 3.30
CA PRO A 96 2.67 16.20 4.65
C PRO A 96 1.17 15.90 4.60
N GLU A 97 0.69 15.12 5.58
CA GLU A 97 -0.65 14.55 5.58
C GLU A 97 -1.73 15.64 5.48
N GLU A 98 -2.59 15.57 4.45
CA GLU A 98 -3.84 16.35 4.32
C GLU A 98 -4.98 15.77 5.17
#